data_AF-A0A533VLJ9-F1
#
_entry.id   AF-A0A533VLJ9-F1
#
_cell.length_a   1.000
_cell.length_b   1.000
_cell.length_c   1.000
_cell.angle_alpha   90.00
_cell.angle_beta   90.00
_cell.angle_gamma   90.00
#
_symmetry.space_group_name_H-M   'P 1'
#
loop_
_entity.id
_entity.type
_entity.pdbx_description
1 polymer ?
#
loop_
_entity_poly.entity_id
_entity_poly.type
_entity_poly.pdbx_seq_one_letter_code
_entity_poly.pdbx_strand_id
1 'polypeptide(L)'
;MYREIGKTWQTVLREKSGDILARAIQLRREPTILRVERPSRLDRARMLGYKAKQGVAVVRIRVSRGGMRRQRPRAGRRPKHLGVLRIKSSVSAQHVAERRVREKYPNMRVLGSYLIWRDGMHVWYECVLIDPLHPSVKSDYNYRRVLGVKA
;
A
#
# COMPACT_ATOMS: atom_id res chain seq x y z
N MET A 1 -0.03 2.78 -24.53
CA MET A 1 -0.29 3.73 -23.42
C MET A 1 0.28 3.28 -22.08
N TYR A 2 -0.21 2.21 -21.43
CA TYR A 2 0.23 1.82 -20.07
C TYR A 2 1.72 1.47 -19.92
N ARG A 3 2.32 0.89 -20.98
CA ARG A 3 3.76 0.60 -21.01
C ARG A 3 4.60 1.86 -20.87
N GLU A 4 4.22 2.94 -21.56
CA GLU A 4 4.95 4.21 -21.50
C GLU A 4 4.80 4.87 -20.14
N ILE A 5 3.61 4.85 -19.55
CA ILE A 5 3.39 5.30 -18.15
C ILE A 5 4.35 4.56 -17.20
N GLY A 6 4.45 3.24 -17.34
CA GLY A 6 5.35 2.42 -16.53
C GLY A 6 6.82 2.82 -16.68
N LYS A 7 7.29 3.08 -17.92
CA LYS A 7 8.66 3.56 -18.19
C LYS A 7 8.89 4.94 -17.58
N THR A 8 7.96 5.89 -17.77
CA THR A 8 8.05 7.24 -17.20
C THR A 8 8.19 7.18 -15.68
N TRP A 9 7.41 6.34 -14.99
CA TRP A 9 7.52 6.18 -13.54
C TRP A 9 8.87 5.59 -13.08
N GLN A 10 9.49 4.72 -13.88
CA GLN A 10 10.83 4.21 -13.57
C GLN A 10 11.88 5.32 -13.65
N THR A 11 11.82 6.15 -14.70
CA THR A 11 12.70 7.31 -14.88
C THR A 11 12.49 8.34 -13.77
N VAL A 12 11.25 8.74 -13.50
CA VAL A 12 10.89 9.72 -12.46
C VAL A 12 11.38 9.28 -11.08
N LEU A 13 11.23 8.00 -10.71
CA LEU A 13 11.68 7.52 -9.39
C LEU A 13 13.21 7.42 -9.30
N ARG A 14 13.90 7.15 -10.41
CA ARG A 14 15.35 7.04 -10.46
C ARG A 14 16.02 8.41 -10.43
N GLU A 15 15.58 9.31 -11.29
CA GLU A 15 16.19 10.63 -11.50
C GLU A 15 15.58 11.70 -10.58
N LYS A 16 14.44 11.40 -9.94
CA LYS A 16 13.65 12.37 -9.15
C LYS A 16 13.24 13.59 -9.96
N SER A 17 13.03 13.40 -11.25
CA SER A 17 12.64 14.44 -12.21
C SER A 17 11.15 14.80 -12.12
N GLY A 18 10.79 15.99 -12.63
CA GLY A 18 9.42 16.51 -12.62
C GLY A 18 8.90 16.85 -11.21
N ASP A 19 7.58 16.81 -11.04
CA ASP A 19 6.90 17.30 -9.82
C ASP A 19 6.93 16.32 -8.64
N ILE A 20 7.71 15.23 -8.72
CA ILE A 20 7.69 14.18 -7.70
C ILE A 20 8.18 14.70 -6.34
N LEU A 21 9.11 15.65 -6.33
CA LEU A 21 9.62 16.28 -5.11
C LEU A 21 8.58 17.19 -4.46
N ALA A 22 7.86 18.00 -5.25
CA ALA A 22 6.76 18.82 -4.77
C ALA A 22 5.64 17.95 -4.17
N ARG A 23 5.28 16.85 -4.85
CA ARG A 23 4.34 15.85 -4.32
C ARG A 23 4.85 15.20 -3.04
N ALA A 24 6.15 14.89 -2.94
CA ALA A 24 6.72 14.32 -1.72
C ALA A 24 6.56 15.23 -0.50
N ILE A 25 6.61 16.56 -0.67
CA ILE A 25 6.34 17.51 0.41
C ILE A 25 4.88 17.41 0.87
N GLN A 26 3.93 17.35 -0.07
CA GLN A 26 2.50 17.16 0.23
C GLN A 26 2.26 15.83 0.95
N LEU A 27 2.86 14.74 0.47
CA LEU A 27 2.77 13.39 1.06
C LEU A 27 3.24 13.31 2.52
N ARG A 28 4.17 14.19 2.94
CA ARG A 28 4.63 14.27 4.33
C ARG A 28 3.61 14.93 5.25
N ARG A 29 2.84 15.89 4.73
CA ARG A 29 1.78 16.61 5.45
C ARG A 29 0.48 15.81 5.55
N GLU A 30 0.25 14.90 4.62
CA GLU A 30 -0.92 14.01 4.62
C GLU A 30 -0.98 13.09 5.86
N PRO A 31 -2.19 12.69 6.29
CA PRO A 31 -2.37 11.72 7.37
C PRO A 31 -1.84 10.34 6.98
N THR A 32 -1.62 9.48 7.99
CA THR A 32 -1.01 8.16 7.76
C THR A 32 -1.81 7.28 6.80
N ILE A 33 -3.14 7.34 6.85
CA ILE A 33 -4.02 6.63 5.93
C ILE A 33 -5.04 7.60 5.35
N LEU A 34 -4.96 7.84 4.05
CA LEU A 34 -5.78 8.79 3.29
C LEU A 34 -6.49 8.05 2.15
N ARG A 35 -7.79 8.26 2.00
CA ARG A 35 -8.53 7.81 0.81
C ARG A 35 -8.28 8.80 -0.33
N VAL A 36 -7.91 8.29 -1.51
CA VAL A 36 -7.62 9.10 -2.69
C VAL A 36 -8.68 8.82 -3.75
N GLU A 37 -9.10 9.85 -4.48
CA GLU A 37 -10.13 9.72 -5.51
C GLU A 37 -9.64 8.95 -6.75
N ARG A 38 -8.41 9.23 -7.20
CA ARG A 38 -7.80 8.59 -8.37
C ARG A 38 -6.43 8.02 -8.04
N PRO A 39 -6.05 6.87 -8.61
CA PRO A 39 -4.73 6.29 -8.40
C PRO A 39 -3.64 7.20 -8.97
N SER A 40 -2.54 7.35 -8.25
CA SER A 40 -1.37 8.09 -8.75
C SER A 40 -0.70 7.36 -9.92
N ARG A 41 -0.71 6.02 -9.87
CA ARG A 41 -0.12 5.13 -10.87
C ARG A 41 -1.18 4.24 -11.50
N LEU A 42 -1.75 4.72 -12.60
CA LEU A 42 -2.83 3.99 -13.28
C LEU A 42 -2.35 2.64 -13.87
N ASP A 43 -1.10 2.56 -14.34
CA ASP A 43 -0.49 1.34 -14.86
C ASP A 43 -0.53 0.19 -13.84
N ARG A 44 -0.01 0.44 -12.62
CA ARG A 44 0.03 -0.56 -11.55
C ARG A 44 -1.35 -0.81 -10.95
N ALA A 45 -2.16 0.22 -10.79
CA ALA A 45 -3.53 0.06 -10.29
C ALA A 45 -4.35 -0.87 -11.20
N ARG A 46 -4.30 -0.66 -12.52
CA ARG A 46 -5.00 -1.52 -13.51
C ARG A 46 -4.52 -2.96 -13.45
N MET A 47 -3.21 -3.17 -13.30
CA MET A 47 -2.63 -4.51 -13.18
C MET A 47 -3.11 -5.26 -11.93
N LEU A 48 -3.35 -4.54 -10.82
CA LEU A 48 -3.96 -5.11 -9.61
C LEU A 48 -5.48 -5.29 -9.71
N GLY A 49 -6.10 -4.86 -10.81
CA GLY A 49 -7.53 -5.01 -11.04
C GLY A 49 -8.36 -3.76 -10.79
N TYR A 50 -7.77 -2.57 -10.62
CA TYR A 50 -8.55 -1.33 -10.47
C TYR A 50 -9.48 -1.08 -11.67
N LYS A 51 -10.73 -0.75 -11.38
CA LYS A 51 -11.70 -0.19 -12.34
C LYS A 51 -12.31 1.07 -11.76
N ALA A 52 -12.47 2.09 -12.58
CA ALA A 52 -13.14 3.34 -12.20
C ALA A 52 -14.66 3.10 -12.16
N LYS A 53 -15.13 2.54 -11.05
CA LYS A 53 -16.56 2.28 -10.80
C LYS A 53 -16.84 2.34 -9.31
N GLN A 54 -18.13 2.43 -8.96
CA GLN A 54 -18.56 2.41 -7.57
C GLN A 54 -18.22 1.07 -6.90
N GLY A 55 -17.90 1.12 -5.60
CA GLY A 55 -17.42 -0.03 -4.84
C GLY A 55 -15.94 -0.36 -5.04
N VAL A 56 -15.17 0.47 -5.76
CA VAL A 56 -13.70 0.38 -5.83
C VAL A 56 -13.11 1.65 -5.22
N ALA A 57 -12.14 1.49 -4.32
CA ALA A 57 -11.47 2.60 -3.67
C ALA A 57 -9.96 2.45 -3.74
N VAL A 58 -9.25 3.58 -3.72
CA VAL A 58 -7.80 3.62 -3.59
C VAL A 58 -7.46 4.33 -2.29
N VAL A 59 -6.65 3.69 -1.46
CA VAL A 59 -6.22 4.25 -0.17
C VAL A 59 -4.70 4.34 -0.15
N ARG A 60 -4.20 5.54 0.09
CA ARG A 60 -2.79 5.81 0.30
C ARG A 60 -2.46 5.61 1.77
N ILE A 61 -1.35 4.93 2.02
CA ILE A 61 -0.83 4.69 3.36
C ILE A 61 0.66 4.94 3.41
N ARG A 62 1.12 5.63 4.46
CA ARG A 62 2.54 5.73 4.80
C ARG A 62 2.92 4.71 5.88
N VAL A 63 4.05 4.03 5.67
CA VAL A 63 4.63 3.08 6.62
C VAL A 63 6.06 3.52 6.93
N SER A 64 6.43 3.45 8.22
CA SER A 64 7.79 3.77 8.64
C SER A 64 8.80 2.82 8.02
N ARG A 65 9.92 3.37 7.57
CA ARG A 65 11.07 2.60 7.10
C ARG A 65 11.88 2.08 8.28
N GLY A 66 12.47 0.91 8.09
CA GLY A 66 13.37 0.30 9.06
C GLY A 66 13.00 -1.15 9.32
N GLY A 67 13.74 -1.74 10.25
CA GLY A 67 13.48 -3.09 10.74
C GLY A 67 12.47 -3.12 11.88
N MET A 68 12.24 -4.33 12.38
CA MET A 68 11.42 -4.56 13.56
C MET A 68 12.19 -4.13 14.81
N ARG A 69 11.54 -3.38 15.70
CA ARG A 69 12.04 -3.11 17.04
C ARG A 69 11.26 -3.97 18.03
N ARG A 70 11.96 -4.65 18.94
CA ARG A 70 11.35 -5.38 20.06
C ARG A 70 11.52 -4.60 21.35
N GLN A 71 10.53 -4.67 22.23
CA GLN A 71 10.67 -4.14 23.58
C GLN A 71 11.76 -4.91 24.32
N ARG A 72 12.63 -4.20 25.05
CA ARG A 72 13.70 -4.83 25.82
C ARG A 72 13.09 -5.67 26.96
N PRO A 73 13.46 -6.97 27.09
CA PRO A 73 13.03 -7.77 28.22
C PRO A 73 13.46 -7.14 29.55
N ARG A 74 12.57 -7.13 30.55
CA ARG A 74 12.87 -6.60 31.90
C ARG A 74 13.56 -7.64 32.80
N ALA A 75 13.17 -8.91 32.67
CA ALA A 75 13.74 -10.00 33.45
C ALA A 75 15.06 -10.53 32.86
N GLY A 76 15.85 -11.22 33.69
CA GLY A 76 17.08 -11.90 33.27
C GLY A 76 16.85 -12.83 32.07
N ARG A 77 17.73 -12.74 31.08
CA ARG A 77 17.75 -13.60 29.89
C ARG A 77 19.19 -13.95 29.55
N ARG A 78 19.39 -15.10 28.90
CA ARG A 78 20.69 -15.47 28.34
C ARG A 78 21.14 -14.38 27.34
N PRO A 79 22.44 -14.04 27.26
CA PRO A 79 22.93 -12.98 26.37
C PRO A 79 22.43 -13.07 24.92
N LYS A 80 22.32 -14.29 24.38
CA LYS A 80 21.81 -14.55 23.02
C LYS A 80 20.35 -14.12 22.78
N HIS A 81 19.55 -13.96 23.83
CA HIS A 81 18.13 -13.55 23.74
C HIS A 81 17.90 -12.07 24.11
N LEU A 82 18.96 -11.32 24.43
CA LEU A 82 18.86 -9.89 24.78
C LEU A 82 18.84 -8.94 23.58
N GLY A 83 19.16 -9.43 22.37
CA GLY A 83 19.21 -8.60 21.17
C GLY A 83 17.83 -8.04 20.76
N VAL A 84 17.74 -6.73 20.55
CA VAL A 84 16.48 -6.03 20.20
C VAL A 84 16.53 -5.11 18.98
N LEU A 85 17.70 -4.62 18.57
CA LEU A 85 17.82 -3.56 17.55
C LEU A 85 17.97 -4.08 16.11
N ARG A 86 18.81 -5.10 15.89
CA ARG A 86 19.17 -5.59 14.54
C ARG A 86 18.29 -6.77 14.11
N ILE A 87 16.98 -6.62 14.26
CA ILE A 87 16.01 -7.67 13.93
C ILE A 87 15.30 -7.30 12.62
N LYS A 88 15.41 -8.19 11.63
CA LYS A 88 14.65 -8.08 10.39
C LYS A 88 13.20 -8.49 10.66
N SER A 89 12.25 -7.76 10.09
CA SER A 89 10.85 -8.20 10.12
C SER A 89 10.67 -9.43 9.23
N SER A 90 9.82 -10.36 9.65
CA SER A 90 9.40 -11.49 8.80
C SER A 90 8.50 -11.04 7.65
N VAL A 91 7.75 -9.95 7.86
CA VAL A 91 6.81 -9.37 6.90
C VAL A 91 7.41 -8.15 6.20
N SER A 92 7.02 -7.95 4.94
CA SER A 92 7.41 -6.79 4.15
C SER A 92 6.62 -5.53 4.58
N ALA A 93 7.19 -4.34 4.34
CA ALA A 93 6.49 -3.08 4.60
C ALA A 93 5.19 -2.95 3.78
N GLN A 94 5.15 -3.57 2.60
CA GLN A 94 3.97 -3.65 1.74
C GLN A 94 2.86 -4.47 2.41
N HIS A 95 3.17 -5.65 2.97
CA HIS A 95 2.19 -6.45 3.70
C HIS A 95 1.69 -5.74 4.95
N VAL A 96 2.58 -5.01 5.66
CA VAL A 96 2.20 -4.17 6.80
C VAL A 96 1.24 -3.05 6.38
N ALA A 97 1.47 -2.44 5.21
CA ALA A 97 0.57 -1.45 4.64
C ALA A 97 -0.82 -2.03 4.38
N GLU A 98 -0.90 -3.16 3.68
CA GLU A 98 -2.16 -3.84 3.37
C GLU A 98 -2.92 -4.24 4.63
N ARG A 99 -2.22 -4.77 5.64
CA ARG A 99 -2.83 -5.15 6.92
C ARG A 99 -3.45 -3.95 7.64
N ARG A 100 -2.72 -2.84 7.75
CA ARG A 100 -3.21 -1.61 8.39
C ARG A 100 -4.41 -1.02 7.65
N VAL A 101 -4.42 -1.08 6.33
CA VAL A 101 -5.56 -0.63 5.51
C VAL A 101 -6.77 -1.54 5.73
N ARG A 102 -6.58 -2.86 5.79
CA ARG A 102 -7.65 -3.82 6.10
C ARG A 102 -8.23 -3.62 7.49
N GLU A 103 -7.40 -3.31 8.48
CA GLU A 103 -7.85 -2.98 9.84
C GLU A 103 -8.70 -1.70 9.87
N LYS A 104 -8.37 -0.69 9.03
CA LYS A 104 -9.14 0.56 8.94
C LYS A 104 -10.44 0.42 8.15
N TYR A 105 -10.47 -0.45 7.13
CA TYR A 105 -11.62 -0.67 6.25
C TYR A 105 -12.05 -2.14 6.27
N PRO A 106 -12.64 -2.63 7.39
CA PRO A 106 -12.99 -4.05 7.55
C PRO A 106 -14.11 -4.50 6.60
N ASN A 107 -14.94 -3.57 6.15
CA ASN A 107 -16.03 -3.81 5.18
C ASN A 107 -15.52 -4.01 3.75
N MET A 108 -14.27 -3.64 3.45
CA MET A 108 -13.67 -3.76 2.13
C MET A 108 -12.57 -4.81 2.11
N ARG A 109 -12.33 -5.40 0.94
CA ARG A 109 -11.24 -6.35 0.70
C ARG A 109 -10.12 -5.67 -0.08
N VAL A 110 -8.88 -5.86 0.38
CA VAL A 110 -7.68 -5.38 -0.29
C VAL A 110 -7.33 -6.35 -1.42
N LEU A 111 -7.21 -5.85 -2.65
CA LEU A 111 -6.72 -6.61 -3.80
C LEU A 111 -5.20 -6.71 -3.83
N GLY A 112 -4.55 -5.63 -3.43
CA GLY A 112 -3.10 -5.49 -3.43
C GLY A 112 -2.69 -4.03 -3.32
N SER A 113 -1.39 -3.80 -3.41
CA SER A 113 -0.81 -2.47 -3.26
C SER A 113 0.37 -2.24 -4.19
N TYR A 114 0.73 -0.97 -4.42
CA TYR A 114 1.92 -0.60 -5.17
C TYR A 114 2.64 0.61 -4.56
N LEU A 115 3.94 0.70 -4.84
CA LEU A 115 4.81 1.77 -4.35
C LEU A 115 4.59 3.07 -5.14
N ILE A 116 4.45 4.18 -4.41
CA ILE A 116 4.38 5.55 -4.96
C ILE A 116 5.70 6.26 -4.77
N TRP A 117 6.16 6.34 -3.52
CA TRP A 117 7.32 7.12 -3.14
C TRP A 117 8.02 6.50 -1.94
N ARG A 118 9.32 6.78 -1.81
CA ARG A 118 10.16 6.31 -0.73
C ARG A 118 11.07 7.45 -0.29
N ASP A 119 10.97 7.81 0.99
CA ASP A 119 11.83 8.81 1.63
C ASP A 119 12.75 8.12 2.65
N GLY A 120 13.62 8.83 3.37
CA GLY A 120 14.49 8.24 4.40
C GLY A 120 13.71 7.59 5.54
N MET A 121 12.64 8.25 6.01
CA MET A 121 11.86 7.82 7.18
C MET A 121 10.64 6.96 6.85
N HIS A 122 10.03 7.14 5.67
CA HIS A 122 8.74 6.52 5.34
C HIS A 122 8.72 5.96 3.90
N VAL A 123 7.81 5.02 3.67
CA VAL A 123 7.43 4.49 2.35
C VAL A 123 5.94 4.71 2.17
N TRP A 124 5.52 5.14 0.98
CA TRP A 124 4.12 5.34 0.63
C TRP A 124 3.66 4.28 -0.34
N TYR A 125 2.57 3.62 0.02
CA TYR A 125 1.88 2.65 -0.81
C TYR A 125 0.47 3.14 -1.11
N GLU A 126 -0.03 2.82 -2.30
CA GLU A 126 -1.45 2.92 -2.64
C GLU A 126 -2.01 1.50 -2.66
N CYS A 127 -3.03 1.25 -1.85
CA CYS A 127 -3.75 -0.02 -1.75
C CYS A 127 -5.06 0.10 -2.52
N VAL A 128 -5.36 -0.89 -3.36
CA VAL A 128 -6.62 -0.99 -4.08
C VAL A 128 -7.58 -1.84 -3.24
N LEU A 129 -8.74 -1.27 -2.94
CA LEU A 129 -9.80 -1.85 -2.14
C LEU A 129 -11.05 -2.06 -2.98
N ILE A 130 -11.81 -3.10 -2.62
CA ILE A 130 -13.10 -3.41 -3.21
C ILE A 130 -14.11 -3.62 -2.09
N ASP A 131 -15.29 -3.07 -2.28
CA ASP A 131 -16.48 -3.39 -1.50
C ASP A 131 -17.18 -4.64 -2.11
N PRO A 132 -17.13 -5.82 -1.44
CA PRO A 132 -17.76 -7.02 -1.95
C PRO A 132 -19.29 -6.98 -1.91
N LEU A 133 -19.90 -6.09 -1.13
CA LEU A 133 -21.35 -5.99 -0.98
C LEU A 133 -22.00 -5.13 -2.07
N HIS A 134 -21.22 -4.23 -2.70
CA HIS A 134 -21.72 -3.28 -3.69
C HIS A 134 -22.26 -3.95 -4.97
N PRO A 135 -23.47 -3.60 -5.47
CA PRO A 135 -24.07 -4.25 -6.64
C PRO A 135 -23.20 -4.22 -7.90
N SER A 136 -22.57 -3.06 -8.18
CA SER A 136 -21.64 -2.91 -9.31
C SER A 136 -20.44 -3.86 -9.24
N VAL A 137 -20.01 -4.26 -8.04
CA VAL A 137 -18.93 -5.22 -7.84
C VAL A 137 -19.43 -6.65 -8.03
N LYS A 138 -20.59 -6.98 -7.44
CA LYS A 138 -21.21 -8.31 -7.55
C LYS A 138 -21.52 -8.71 -8.99
N SER A 139 -21.98 -7.77 -9.82
CA SER A 139 -22.27 -8.03 -11.23
C SER A 139 -21.03 -8.25 -12.10
N ASP A 140 -19.84 -7.87 -11.64
CA ASP A 140 -18.62 -7.93 -12.43
C ASP A 140 -17.90 -9.26 -12.25
N TYR A 141 -17.85 -10.04 -13.33
CA TYR A 141 -17.22 -11.35 -13.38
C TYR A 141 -15.79 -11.38 -12.85
N ASN A 142 -14.97 -10.37 -13.19
CA ASN A 142 -13.56 -10.35 -12.81
C ASN A 142 -13.40 -10.23 -11.29
N TYR A 143 -14.23 -9.41 -10.66
CA TYR A 143 -14.17 -9.26 -9.20
C TYR A 143 -14.81 -10.42 -8.47
N ARG A 144 -15.92 -10.97 -8.98
CA ARG A 144 -16.53 -12.17 -8.40
C ARG A 144 -15.54 -13.34 -8.32
N ARG A 145 -14.78 -13.56 -9.41
CA ARG A 145 -13.71 -14.58 -9.46
C ARG A 145 -12.63 -14.36 -8.41
N VAL A 146 -12.17 -13.12 -8.21
CA VAL A 146 -11.12 -12.79 -7.23
C VAL A 146 -11.62 -12.86 -5.80
N LEU A 147 -12.89 -12.48 -5.56
CA LEU A 147 -13.49 -12.49 -4.23
C LEU A 147 -13.94 -13.89 -3.79
N GLY A 148 -14.03 -14.85 -4.71
CA GLY A 148 -14.48 -16.23 -4.44
C GLY A 148 -15.96 -16.34 -4.07
N VAL A 149 -16.77 -15.34 -4.47
CA VAL A 149 -18.21 -15.32 -4.18
C VAL A 149 -18.92 -16.17 -5.25
N LYS A 150 -19.58 -17.26 -4.81
CA LYS A 150 -20.45 -18.05 -5.71
C LYS A 150 -21.63 -17.17 -6.15
N ALA A 151 -22.06 -17.36 -7.40
CA ALA A 151 -23.17 -16.60 -8.00
C ALA A 151 -24.45 -16.76 -7.18
#